data_AF-A0A928VSH4-F1
#
_entry.id   AF-A0A928VSH4-F1
#
_cell.length_a   1.000
_cell.length_b   1.000
_cell.length_c   1.000
_cell.angle_alpha   90.00
_cell.angle_beta   90.00
_cell.angle_gamma   90.00
#
_symmetry.space_group_name_H-M   'P 1'
#
loop_
_entity.id
_entity.type
_entity.pdbx_description
1 polymer ?
#
loop_
_entity_poly.entity_id
_entity_poly.type
_entity_poly.pdbx_seq_one_letter_code
_entity_poly.pdbx_strand_id
1 'polypeptide(L)'
;MLTPESTTATVSASISDNFAAEVLQERPLPNEQEIMQSRLQMLGSIMHLMMHSPLHRIYTANDIEERFIPGLLHDQFRYYEIGGSPVGFVNWAWIDDAVEQKYQTGRYELTLDEWKGGSNLWFPEFIAPFGHTRHMIKDLRAILPKGTPAKALKISPEGELLDISKYRV
;
A
#
# COMPACT_ATOMS: atom_id res chain seq x y z
N MET A 1 38.82 48.91 -44.46
CA MET A 1 39.03 48.65 -43.02
C MET A 1 37.64 48.64 -42.38
N LEU A 2 37.20 47.49 -41.87
CA LEU A 2 35.86 47.25 -41.32
C LEU A 2 35.75 47.75 -39.87
N THR A 3 34.57 48.25 -39.51
CA THR A 3 34.12 48.64 -38.15
C THR A 3 33.62 47.43 -37.35
N PRO A 4 33.53 47.51 -36.00
CA PRO A 4 33.12 46.41 -35.13
C PRO A 4 31.61 46.40 -34.88
N GLU A 5 31.00 45.22 -34.78
CA GLU A 5 29.61 45.07 -34.29
C GLU A 5 29.55 44.46 -32.89
N SER A 6 28.68 45.07 -32.10
CA SER A 6 28.31 44.80 -30.72
C SER A 6 27.40 43.58 -30.61
N THR A 7 27.71 42.64 -29.71
CA THR A 7 26.82 41.53 -29.34
C THR A 7 25.91 41.95 -28.19
N THR A 8 24.62 42.10 -28.48
CA THR A 8 23.55 42.39 -27.50
C THR A 8 22.78 41.11 -27.17
N ALA A 9 22.39 40.99 -25.90
CA ALA A 9 21.67 39.90 -25.27
C ALA A 9 20.35 39.49 -25.94
N THR A 10 20.18 38.19 -26.22
CA THR A 10 18.87 37.56 -26.51
C THR A 10 18.85 36.07 -26.10
N VAL A 11 19.07 35.74 -24.82
CA VAL A 11 18.95 34.34 -24.34
C VAL A 11 18.00 34.17 -23.15
N SER A 12 17.46 35.24 -22.55
CA SER A 12 16.66 35.11 -21.31
C SER A 12 15.15 34.91 -21.49
N ALA A 13 14.59 35.01 -22.70
CA ALA A 13 13.14 35.00 -22.90
C ALA A 13 12.55 33.64 -23.36
N SER A 14 13.35 32.71 -23.88
CA SER A 14 12.84 31.43 -24.42
C SER A 14 12.81 30.28 -23.42
N ILE A 15 13.48 30.41 -22.27
CA ILE A 15 13.53 29.36 -21.25
C ILE A 15 12.31 29.43 -20.32
N SER A 16 11.74 30.62 -20.09
CA SER A 16 10.59 30.81 -19.19
C SER A 16 9.27 30.24 -19.73
N ASP A 17 9.06 30.32 -21.05
CA ASP A 17 7.78 29.93 -21.65
C ASP A 17 7.64 28.41 -21.78
N ASN A 18 8.75 27.69 -22.04
CA ASN A 18 8.74 26.23 -22.06
C ASN A 18 8.59 25.61 -20.67
N PHE A 19 9.15 26.23 -19.63
CA PHE A 19 9.04 25.70 -18.26
C PHE A 19 7.59 25.81 -17.75
N ALA A 20 6.89 26.91 -18.07
CA ALA A 20 5.49 27.08 -17.70
C ALA A 20 4.55 26.12 -18.45
N ALA A 21 4.85 25.78 -19.71
CA ALA A 21 4.08 24.82 -20.50
C ALA A 21 4.26 23.37 -20.02
N GLU A 22 5.46 22.98 -19.56
CA GLU A 22 5.73 21.68 -18.93
C GLU A 22 5.06 21.54 -17.56
N VAL A 23 5.01 22.63 -16.78
CA VAL A 23 4.45 22.64 -15.41
C VAL A 23 2.91 22.54 -15.38
N LEU A 24 2.23 22.79 -16.51
CA LEU A 24 0.75 22.80 -16.60
C LEU A 24 0.17 21.69 -17.48
N GLN A 25 0.98 20.75 -17.97
CA GLN A 25 0.45 19.58 -18.66
C GLN A 25 -0.24 18.67 -17.65
N GLU A 26 -1.56 18.77 -17.55
CA GLU A 26 -2.37 17.81 -16.80
C GLU A 26 -2.03 16.41 -17.30
N ARG A 27 -1.39 15.60 -16.44
CA ARG A 27 -1.06 14.21 -16.79
C ARG A 27 -2.38 13.50 -17.12
N PRO A 28 -2.54 12.93 -18.32
CA PRO A 28 -3.77 12.25 -18.69
C PRO A 28 -4.08 11.16 -17.66
N LEU A 29 -5.37 11.00 -17.34
CA LEU A 29 -5.81 9.92 -16.47
C LEU A 29 -5.35 8.58 -17.06
N PRO A 30 -4.81 7.67 -16.24
CA PRO A 30 -4.32 6.39 -16.73
C PRO A 30 -5.44 5.63 -17.44
N ASN A 31 -5.14 5.03 -18.59
CA ASN A 31 -6.09 4.15 -19.26
C ASN A 31 -6.21 2.79 -18.53
N GLU A 32 -7.20 1.97 -18.90
CA GLU A 32 -7.44 0.66 -18.25
C GLU A 32 -6.21 -0.27 -18.29
N GLN A 33 -5.42 -0.22 -19.36
CA GLN A 33 -4.21 -1.03 -19.48
C GLN A 33 -3.15 -0.56 -18.48
N GLU A 34 -2.95 0.75 -18.34
CA GLU A 34 -2.01 1.32 -17.37
C GLU A 34 -2.44 1.03 -15.92
N ILE A 35 -3.75 1.10 -15.63
CA ILE A 35 -4.30 0.71 -14.32
C ILE A 35 -4.02 -0.77 -14.05
N MET A 36 -4.29 -1.64 -15.03
CA MET A 36 -4.02 -3.07 -14.91
C MET A 36 -2.53 -3.34 -14.68
N GLN A 37 -1.64 -2.72 -15.46
CA GLN A 37 -0.20 -2.86 -15.29
C GLN A 37 0.25 -2.39 -13.90
N SER A 38 -0.27 -1.28 -13.40
CA SER A 38 0.03 -0.81 -12.05
C SER A 38 -0.42 -1.81 -10.97
N ARG A 39 -1.57 -2.47 -11.14
CA ARG A 39 -2.05 -3.50 -10.21
C ARG A 39 -1.19 -4.75 -10.26
N LEU A 40 -0.81 -5.20 -11.46
CA LEU A 40 0.10 -6.34 -11.63
C LEU A 40 1.48 -6.05 -11.03
N GLN A 41 2.00 -4.83 -11.23
CA GLN A 41 3.24 -4.36 -10.61
C GLN A 41 3.13 -4.45 -9.08
N MET A 42 2.03 -3.95 -8.50
CA MET A 42 1.81 -3.98 -7.05
C MET A 42 1.74 -5.40 -6.50
N LEU A 43 1.03 -6.31 -7.19
CA LEU A 43 1.01 -7.73 -6.81
C LEU A 43 2.42 -8.34 -6.86
N GLY A 44 3.18 -8.08 -7.91
CA GLY A 44 4.58 -8.51 -8.00
C GLY A 44 5.44 -7.98 -6.85
N SER A 45 5.24 -6.73 -6.43
CA SER A 45 5.93 -6.14 -5.29
C SER A 45 5.52 -6.78 -3.96
N ILE A 46 4.24 -7.09 -3.77
CA ILE A 46 3.74 -7.82 -2.59
C ILE A 46 4.35 -9.22 -2.56
N MET A 47 4.34 -9.94 -3.68
CA MET A 47 4.97 -11.26 -3.81
C MET A 47 6.47 -11.23 -3.49
N HIS A 48 7.18 -10.18 -3.91
CA HIS A 48 8.56 -9.97 -3.50
C HIS A 48 8.71 -9.87 -1.98
N LEU A 49 7.90 -9.04 -1.32
CA LEU A 49 7.90 -8.93 0.13
C LEU A 49 7.57 -10.25 0.83
N MET A 50 6.61 -11.01 0.28
CA MET A 50 6.21 -12.33 0.81
C MET A 50 7.35 -13.34 0.75
N MET A 51 8.13 -13.38 -0.33
CA MET A 51 9.29 -14.29 -0.46
C MET A 51 10.35 -14.06 0.64
N HIS A 52 10.42 -12.85 1.19
CA HIS A 52 11.32 -12.47 2.28
C HIS A 52 10.67 -12.60 3.67
N SER A 53 9.42 -13.06 3.77
CA SER A 53 8.74 -13.31 5.03
C SER A 53 8.49 -14.81 5.23
N PRO A 54 9.05 -15.45 6.28
CA PRO A 54 8.82 -16.87 6.56
C PRO A 54 7.33 -17.24 6.69
N LEU A 55 6.51 -16.32 7.21
CA LEU A 55 5.07 -16.52 7.39
C LEU A 55 4.30 -16.47 6.06
N HIS A 56 4.67 -15.56 5.16
CA HIS A 56 3.89 -15.30 3.94
C HIS A 56 4.40 -16.08 2.73
N ARG A 57 5.66 -16.56 2.75
CA ARG A 57 6.25 -17.32 1.62
C ARG A 57 5.58 -18.66 1.34
N ILE A 58 4.76 -19.15 2.27
CA ILE A 58 4.03 -20.42 2.15
C ILE A 58 2.61 -20.22 1.60
N TYR A 59 2.16 -18.97 1.46
CA TYR A 59 0.82 -18.66 0.97
C TYR A 59 0.65 -19.14 -0.46
N THR A 60 -0.51 -19.73 -0.71
CA THR A 60 -0.98 -20.14 -2.03
C THR A 60 -1.56 -18.95 -2.79
N ALA A 61 -1.89 -19.15 -4.07
CA ALA A 61 -2.63 -18.15 -4.83
C ALA A 61 -4.00 -17.82 -4.21
N ASN A 62 -4.67 -18.82 -3.61
CA ASN A 62 -5.95 -18.64 -2.93
C ASN A 62 -5.80 -17.73 -1.71
N ASP A 63 -4.74 -17.93 -0.91
CA ASP A 63 -4.45 -17.07 0.24
C ASP A 63 -4.20 -15.61 -0.20
N ILE A 64 -3.55 -15.40 -1.35
CA ILE A 64 -3.35 -14.06 -1.91
C ILE A 64 -4.71 -13.45 -2.29
N GLU A 65 -5.56 -14.21 -2.98
CA GLU A 65 -6.89 -13.77 -3.40
C GLU A 65 -7.77 -13.37 -2.22
N GLU A 66 -7.81 -14.19 -1.16
CA GLU A 66 -8.66 -13.94 0.00
C GLU A 66 -8.14 -12.83 0.91
N ARG A 67 -6.81 -12.72 1.06
CA ARG A 67 -6.20 -11.90 2.13
C ARG A 67 -5.65 -10.56 1.65
N PHE A 68 -5.39 -10.40 0.35
CA PHE A 68 -4.79 -9.17 -0.21
C PHE A 68 -5.73 -8.43 -1.14
N ILE A 69 -6.36 -9.14 -2.07
CA ILE A 69 -7.16 -8.53 -3.14
C ILE A 69 -8.30 -7.65 -2.61
N PRO A 70 -9.08 -8.06 -1.58
CA PRO A 70 -10.15 -7.21 -1.07
C PRO A 70 -9.63 -5.87 -0.54
N GLY A 71 -8.50 -5.88 0.18
CA GLY A 71 -7.85 -4.65 0.65
C GLY A 71 -7.43 -3.73 -0.50
N LEU A 72 -6.93 -4.29 -1.60
CA LEU A 72 -6.60 -3.53 -2.81
C LEU A 72 -7.83 -2.96 -3.50
N LEU A 73 -8.89 -3.75 -3.69
CA LEU A 73 -10.15 -3.32 -4.31
C LEU A 73 -10.87 -2.23 -3.51
N HIS A 74 -10.60 -2.18 -2.21
CA HIS A 74 -11.21 -1.24 -1.29
C HIS A 74 -10.37 -0.01 -0.97
N ASP A 75 -9.15 0.10 -1.53
CA ASP A 75 -8.17 1.12 -1.17
C ASP A 75 -7.86 1.14 0.34
N GLN A 76 -7.94 -0.02 0.99
CA GLN A 76 -7.66 -0.21 2.41
C GLN A 76 -6.28 -0.84 2.61
N PHE A 77 -5.26 -0.18 2.07
CA PHE A 77 -3.89 -0.63 2.18
C PHE A 77 -2.88 0.52 2.16
N ARG A 78 -1.67 0.20 2.58
CA ARG A 78 -0.47 1.00 2.34
C ARG A 78 0.64 0.10 1.81
N TYR A 79 1.31 0.61 0.79
CA TYR A 79 2.50 0.04 0.19
C TYR A 79 3.65 1.04 0.39
N TYR A 80 4.82 0.54 0.76
CA TYR A 80 5.98 1.34 1.09
C TYR A 80 7.16 0.93 0.22
N GLU A 81 7.87 1.91 -0.31
CA GLU A 81 9.05 1.73 -1.13
C GLU A 81 10.18 2.69 -0.74
N ILE A 82 11.42 2.27 -0.95
CA ILE A 82 12.62 3.11 -0.82
C ILE A 82 13.44 2.96 -2.09
N GLY A 83 13.66 4.06 -2.82
CA GLY A 83 14.40 4.02 -4.09
C GLY A 83 13.77 3.07 -5.13
N GLY A 84 12.43 2.98 -5.16
CA GLY A 84 11.69 2.06 -6.03
C GLY A 84 11.72 0.59 -5.60
N SER A 85 12.35 0.25 -4.48
CA SER A 85 12.34 -1.11 -3.94
C SER A 85 11.24 -1.27 -2.89
N PRO A 86 10.39 -2.32 -2.96
CA PRO A 86 9.36 -2.57 -1.96
C PRO A 86 9.99 -2.85 -0.59
N VAL A 87 9.52 -2.18 0.47
CA VAL A 87 10.00 -2.39 1.84
C VAL A 87 8.92 -2.79 2.84
N GLY A 88 7.65 -2.60 2.48
CA GLY A 88 6.56 -3.07 3.31
C GLY A 88 5.19 -2.95 2.66
N PHE A 89 4.26 -3.72 3.18
CA PHE A 89 2.85 -3.72 2.80
C PHE A 89 2.00 -3.96 4.05
N VAL A 90 0.85 -3.31 4.11
CA VAL A 90 -0.16 -3.56 5.13
C VAL A 90 -1.53 -3.30 4.53
N ASN A 91 -2.51 -4.12 4.86
CA ASN A 91 -3.91 -3.84 4.57
C ASN A 91 -4.74 -3.89 5.85
N TRP A 92 -5.96 -3.38 5.77
CA TRP A 92 -6.88 -3.40 6.89
C TRP A 92 -8.32 -3.65 6.45
N ALA A 93 -9.11 -4.13 7.40
CA ALA A 93 -10.55 -4.33 7.28
C ALA A 93 -11.27 -3.62 8.43
N TRP A 94 -12.45 -3.09 8.13
CA TRP A 94 -13.39 -2.54 9.10
C TRP A 94 -14.59 -3.46 9.15
N ILE A 95 -14.63 -4.35 10.13
CA ILE A 95 -15.65 -5.40 10.23
C ILE A 95 -16.66 -5.05 11.34
N ASP A 96 -17.86 -5.63 11.27
CA ASP A 96 -18.85 -5.52 12.35
C ASP A 96 -18.56 -6.51 13.49
N ASP A 97 -19.34 -6.42 14.58
CA ASP A 97 -19.17 -7.28 15.76
C ASP A 97 -19.44 -8.76 15.46
N ALA A 98 -20.43 -9.07 14.62
CA ALA A 98 -20.82 -10.44 14.30
C ALA A 98 -19.78 -11.15 13.44
N VAL A 99 -19.21 -10.43 12.47
CA VAL A 99 -18.09 -10.87 11.63
C VAL A 99 -16.84 -11.01 12.48
N GLU A 100 -16.56 -10.06 13.37
CA GLU A 100 -15.41 -10.12 14.27
C GLU A 100 -15.40 -11.39 15.14
N GLN A 101 -16.57 -11.80 15.67
CA GLN A 101 -16.66 -13.02 16.46
C GLN A 101 -16.24 -14.28 15.69
N LYS A 102 -16.49 -14.32 14.38
CA LYS A 102 -16.06 -15.42 13.50
C LYS A 102 -14.59 -15.27 13.14
N TYR A 103 -14.18 -14.07 12.73
CA TYR A 103 -12.83 -13.78 12.22
C TYR A 103 -11.75 -14.05 13.26
N GLN A 104 -11.99 -13.69 14.53
CA GLN A 104 -11.04 -13.89 15.62
C GLN A 104 -10.71 -15.37 15.90
N THR A 105 -11.46 -16.32 15.34
CA THR A 105 -11.16 -17.76 15.45
C THR A 105 -9.97 -18.20 14.59
N GLY A 106 -9.55 -17.37 13.62
CA GLY A 106 -8.50 -17.67 12.66
C GLY A 106 -8.88 -18.75 11.64
N ARG A 107 -10.17 -19.09 11.52
CA ARG A 107 -10.70 -20.10 10.58
C ARG A 107 -11.74 -19.53 9.61
N TYR A 108 -12.00 -18.23 9.70
CA TYR A 108 -13.00 -17.55 8.92
C TYR A 108 -12.31 -16.57 7.98
N GLU A 109 -12.61 -16.70 6.70
CA GLU A 109 -12.17 -15.76 5.68
C GLU A 109 -13.25 -14.71 5.44
N LEU A 110 -12.83 -13.45 5.38
CA LEU A 110 -13.73 -12.32 5.15
C LEU A 110 -14.17 -12.32 3.68
N THR A 111 -15.48 -12.21 3.45
CA THR A 111 -16.00 -11.88 2.12
C THR A 111 -15.70 -10.44 1.76
N LEU A 112 -15.68 -10.10 0.47
CA LEU A 112 -15.34 -8.74 0.00
C LEU A 112 -16.15 -7.65 0.73
N ASP A 113 -17.48 -7.80 0.82
CA ASP A 113 -18.34 -6.80 1.45
C ASP A 113 -18.07 -6.63 2.97
N GLU A 114 -17.63 -7.69 3.64
CA GLU A 114 -17.34 -7.65 5.08
C GLU A 114 -16.14 -6.75 5.41
N TRP A 115 -15.20 -6.53 4.48
CA TRP A 115 -14.02 -5.68 4.70
C TRP A 115 -14.35 -4.21 5.01
N LYS A 116 -15.58 -3.77 4.70
CA LYS A 116 -16.14 -2.44 5.00
C LYS A 116 -17.42 -2.50 5.83
N GLY A 117 -17.69 -3.63 6.47
CA GLY A 117 -18.97 -3.91 7.14
C GLY A 117 -19.20 -3.20 8.47
N GLY A 118 -18.18 -2.61 9.10
CA GLY A 118 -18.35 -2.04 10.44
C GLY A 118 -17.27 -1.08 10.90
N SER A 119 -16.90 -1.17 12.18
CA SER A 119 -16.00 -0.22 12.85
C SER A 119 -14.86 -0.88 13.64
N ASN A 120 -14.82 -2.22 13.67
CA ASN A 120 -13.73 -2.96 14.28
C ASN A 120 -12.56 -3.06 13.31
N LEU A 121 -11.44 -2.43 13.66
CA LEU A 121 -10.25 -2.40 12.82
C LEU A 121 -9.42 -3.67 12.99
N TRP A 122 -9.20 -4.37 11.88
CA TRP A 122 -8.27 -5.49 11.79
C TRP A 122 -7.20 -5.22 10.74
N PHE A 123 -6.00 -5.77 10.97
CA PHE A 123 -4.93 -5.84 10.00
C PHE A 123 -4.76 -7.31 9.56
N PRO A 124 -5.43 -7.75 8.48
CA PRO A 124 -5.26 -9.11 7.96
C PRO A 124 -3.80 -9.40 7.60
N GLU A 125 -3.16 -8.49 6.89
CA GLU A 125 -1.78 -8.65 6.42
C GLU A 125 -0.89 -7.48 6.86
N PHE A 126 0.29 -7.81 7.38
CA PHE A 126 1.35 -6.86 7.72
C PHE A 126 2.71 -7.46 7.37
N ILE A 127 3.34 -6.94 6.32
CA ILE A 127 4.59 -7.48 5.77
C ILE A 127 5.67 -6.39 5.83
N ALA A 128 6.72 -6.62 6.61
CA ALA A 128 7.84 -5.68 6.76
C ALA A 128 9.19 -6.42 6.92
N PRO A 129 9.58 -7.27 5.95
CA PRO A 129 10.66 -8.25 6.10
C PRO A 129 12.04 -7.63 6.32
N PHE A 130 12.21 -6.34 5.98
CA PHE A 130 13.48 -5.63 6.07
C PHE A 130 13.57 -4.68 7.28
N GLY A 131 12.72 -4.86 8.31
CA GLY A 131 12.81 -4.11 9.57
C GLY A 131 12.15 -2.72 9.58
N HIS A 132 11.22 -2.45 8.66
CA HIS A 132 10.60 -1.12 8.49
C HIS A 132 9.32 -0.91 9.32
N THR A 133 8.94 -1.89 10.15
CA THR A 133 7.72 -1.91 10.96
C THR A 133 7.44 -0.61 11.71
N ARG A 134 8.46 -0.02 12.34
CA ARG A 134 8.28 1.22 13.14
C ARG A 134 7.82 2.40 12.30
N HIS A 135 8.35 2.54 11.08
CA HIS A 135 8.00 3.61 10.15
C HIS A 135 6.59 3.41 9.61
N MET A 136 6.24 2.17 9.23
CA MET A 136 4.90 1.81 8.77
C MET A 136 3.84 2.09 9.85
N ILE A 137 4.09 1.67 11.09
CA ILE A 137 3.17 1.96 12.20
C ILE A 137 3.01 3.47 12.39
N LYS A 138 4.10 4.26 12.32
CA LYS A 138 4.01 5.73 12.44
C LYS A 138 3.11 6.33 11.36
N ASP A 139 3.22 5.86 10.12
CA ASP A 139 2.36 6.29 9.01
C ASP A 139 0.90 5.88 9.23
N LEU A 140 0.64 4.63 9.62
CA LEU A 140 -0.71 4.13 9.91
C LEU A 140 -1.43 4.97 10.97
N ARG A 141 -0.73 5.39 12.03
CA ARG A 141 -1.28 6.29 13.07
C ARG A 141 -1.64 7.69 12.56
N ALA A 142 -1.06 8.11 11.44
CA ALA A 142 -1.34 9.42 10.85
C ALA A 142 -2.56 9.38 9.91
N ILE A 143 -2.87 8.22 9.32
CA ILE A 143 -3.93 8.09 8.30
C ILE A 143 -5.21 7.42 8.83
N LEU A 144 -5.10 6.58 9.88
CA LEU A 144 -6.24 5.91 10.49
C LEU A 144 -6.82 6.77 11.63
N PRO A 145 -8.11 6.59 11.99
CA PRO A 145 -8.72 7.35 13.07
C PRO A 145 -7.95 7.16 14.37
N LYS A 146 -7.56 8.29 14.98
CA LYS A 146 -6.69 8.31 16.15
C LYS A 146 -7.37 7.68 17.36
N GLY A 147 -6.62 6.85 18.07
CA GLY A 147 -7.08 6.15 19.26
C GLY A 147 -7.86 4.87 18.96
N THR A 148 -8.03 4.48 17.70
CA THR A 148 -8.81 3.29 17.33
C THR A 148 -8.14 2.01 17.82
N PRO A 149 -8.85 1.16 18.58
CA PRO A 149 -8.40 -0.19 18.87
C PRO A 149 -8.28 -0.99 17.58
N ALA A 150 -7.14 -1.67 17.38
CA ALA A 150 -6.91 -2.50 16.22
C ALA A 150 -6.44 -3.89 16.63
N LYS A 151 -6.71 -4.90 15.80
CA LYS A 151 -6.35 -6.29 16.07
C LYS A 151 -5.63 -6.92 14.87
N ALA A 152 -4.83 -7.93 15.13
CA ALA A 152 -4.25 -8.79 14.10
C ALA A 152 -4.13 -10.22 14.64
N LEU A 153 -4.37 -11.21 13.79
CA LEU A 153 -4.12 -12.61 14.13
C LEU A 153 -2.60 -12.85 14.18
N LYS A 154 -2.15 -13.57 15.21
CA LYS A 154 -0.78 -14.07 15.29
C LYS A 154 -0.81 -15.55 14.94
N ILE A 155 -0.31 -15.88 13.76
CA ILE A 155 -0.30 -17.24 13.23
C ILE A 155 1.13 -17.83 13.32
N SER A 156 1.26 -19.11 13.60
CA SER A 156 2.53 -19.83 13.55
C SER A 156 2.99 -20.05 12.11
N PRO A 157 4.27 -20.38 11.86
CA PRO A 157 4.71 -20.79 10.52
C PRO A 157 3.94 -22.00 9.94
N GLU A 158 3.35 -22.83 10.79
CA GLU A 158 2.53 -23.99 10.43
C GLU A 158 1.06 -23.64 10.14
N GLY A 159 0.67 -22.37 10.28
CA GLY A 159 -0.70 -21.91 10.02
C GLY A 159 -1.62 -21.94 11.24
N GLU A 160 -1.12 -22.22 12.44
CA GLU A 160 -1.95 -22.30 13.65
C GLU A 160 -2.14 -20.93 14.31
N LEU A 161 -3.36 -20.61 14.76
CA LEU A 161 -3.62 -19.41 15.54
C LEU A 161 -2.96 -19.51 16.92
N LEU A 162 -2.02 -18.61 17.20
CA LEU A 162 -1.30 -18.51 18.47
C LEU A 162 -1.96 -17.53 19.44
N ASP A 163 -2.33 -16.35 18.94
CA ASP A 163 -2.90 -15.26 19.76
C ASP A 163 -3.57 -14.19 18.87
N ILE A 164 -4.24 -13.23 19.49
CA ILE A 164 -4.72 -11.99 18.85
C ILE A 164 -3.94 -10.82 19.41
N SER A 165 -3.12 -10.22 18.57
CA SER A 165 -2.41 -8.99 18.94
C SER A 165 -3.37 -7.81 18.97
N LYS A 166 -3.27 -6.97 20.00
CA LYS A 166 -4.11 -5.78 20.18
C LYS A 166 -3.25 -4.52 20.17
N TYR A 167 -3.68 -3.53 19.41
CA TYR A 167 -2.97 -2.27 19.20
C TYR A 167 -3.91 -1.09 19.40
N ARG A 168 -3.31 0.09 19.45
CA ARG A 168 -4.00 1.37 19.29
C ARG A 168 -3.25 2.19 18.26
N VAL A 169 -3.96 2.57 17.19
CA VAL A 169 -3.45 3.47 16.15
C VAL A 169 -3.71 4.92 16.52
#